data_AF-A0A832H182-F1
#
_entry.id   AF-A0A832H182-F1
#
_cell.length_a   1.000
_cell.length_b   1.000
_cell.length_c   1.000
_cell.angle_alpha   90.00
_cell.angle_beta   90.00
_cell.angle_gamma   90.00
#
_symmetry.space_group_name_H-M   'P 1'
#
loop_
_entity.id
_entity.type
_entity.pdbx_description
1 polymer ?
#
loop_
_entity_poly.entity_id
_entity_poly.type
_entity_poly.pdbx_seq_one_letter_code
_entity_poly.pdbx_strand_id
1 'polypeptide(L)'
;MRAWSGARCSERRRALISVLSPTGRLKGARGEGGVRSELIVESGGRGLYDITTQLRQLVRASGLKRGVAILYSEDPLCRLVTLEYDADLVEDLMSLISNLNAKNPYVIASIFQPSMVIPFEEGLLLGSFQQICLVDLNESGGARKVVVEVIG
;
A
#
# COMPACT_ATOMS: atom_id res chain seq x y z
N MET A 1 25.25 4.94 -6.84
CA MET A 1 24.41 5.89 -6.07
C MET A 1 23.95 6.99 -7.02
N ARG A 2 22.75 6.89 -7.60
CA ARG A 2 22.13 8.06 -8.25
C ARG A 2 21.31 8.79 -7.19
N ALA A 3 21.54 10.09 -7.06
CA ALA A 3 20.77 10.96 -6.18
C ALA A 3 19.27 10.82 -6.51
N TRP A 4 18.46 10.73 -5.46
CA TRP A 4 17.02 10.88 -5.55
C TRP A 4 16.73 12.27 -6.11
N SER A 5 16.37 12.35 -7.40
CA SER A 5 15.96 13.62 -8.02
C SER A 5 14.54 13.90 -7.55
N GLY A 6 14.35 14.85 -6.62
CA GLY A 6 13.05 15.27 -6.07
C GLY A 6 11.98 15.73 -7.07
N ALA A 7 12.20 15.54 -8.37
CA ALA A 7 11.34 16.01 -9.46
C ALA A 7 10.14 15.08 -9.81
N ARG A 8 9.75 14.12 -8.96
CA ARG A 8 8.60 13.22 -9.25
C ARG A 8 7.61 13.02 -8.11
N CYS A 9 7.65 13.85 -7.06
CA CYS A 9 6.77 13.74 -5.90
C CYS A 9 5.37 14.38 -6.09
N SER A 10 5.12 15.13 -7.17
CA SER A 10 3.89 15.95 -7.33
C SER A 10 2.74 15.30 -8.11
N GLU A 11 2.92 14.15 -8.75
CA GLU A 11 1.83 13.45 -9.42
C GLU A 11 1.31 12.34 -8.51
N ARG A 12 0.06 12.46 -8.02
CA ARG A 12 -0.71 11.32 -7.49
C ARG A 12 -0.76 10.23 -8.58
N ARG A 13 0.22 9.34 -8.62
CA ARG A 13 0.19 8.16 -9.48
C ARG A 13 -0.86 7.23 -8.90
N ARG A 14 -2.00 7.14 -9.58
CA ARG A 14 -3.12 6.28 -9.15
C ARG A 14 -2.65 4.82 -9.24
N ALA A 15 -2.72 4.08 -8.14
CA ALA A 15 -2.69 2.63 -8.24
C ALA A 15 -3.91 2.18 -9.05
N LEU A 16 -3.69 1.35 -10.07
CA LEU A 16 -4.75 0.79 -10.90
C LEU A 16 -5.32 -0.45 -10.22
N ILE A 17 -6.63 -0.47 -9.95
CA ILE A 17 -7.32 -1.66 -9.46
C ILE A 17 -7.58 -2.58 -10.65
N SER A 18 -6.75 -3.59 -10.87
CA SER A 18 -6.99 -4.62 -11.88
C SER A 18 -8.00 -5.69 -11.45
N VAL A 19 -8.76 -5.46 -10.38
CA VAL A 19 -9.65 -6.46 -9.74
C VAL A 19 -11.10 -6.36 -10.18
N LEU A 20 -11.48 -5.30 -10.88
CA LEU A 20 -12.86 -5.12 -11.35
C LEU A 20 -13.02 -5.79 -12.72
N SER A 21 -13.84 -6.83 -12.76
CA SER A 21 -14.48 -7.23 -14.02
C SER A 21 -15.25 -6.04 -14.62
N PRO A 22 -15.54 -6.02 -15.95
CA PRO A 22 -16.31 -4.95 -16.60
C PRO A 22 -17.68 -4.66 -15.94
N THR A 23 -18.14 -5.54 -15.05
CA THR A 23 -19.37 -5.46 -14.27
C THR A 23 -19.18 -4.92 -12.84
N GLY A 24 -17.98 -4.51 -12.44
CA GLY A 24 -17.72 -3.96 -11.10
C GLY A 24 -17.61 -5.00 -9.98
N ARG A 25 -17.53 -6.30 -10.31
CA ARG A 25 -17.30 -7.37 -9.33
C ARG A 25 -15.80 -7.62 -9.11
N LEU A 26 -15.41 -7.74 -7.84
CA LEU A 26 -14.09 -8.21 -7.41
C LEU A 26 -13.82 -9.61 -7.96
N LYS A 27 -12.66 -9.81 -8.60
CA LYS A 27 -12.06 -11.15 -8.77
C LYS A 27 -11.50 -11.62 -7.42
N GLY A 28 -12.24 -12.47 -6.72
CA GLY A 28 -11.82 -13.10 -5.47
C GLY A 28 -12.57 -14.41 -5.23
N ALA A 29 -11.88 -15.43 -4.72
CA ALA A 29 -12.53 -16.64 -4.23
C ALA A 29 -13.28 -16.29 -2.93
N ARG A 30 -14.59 -16.51 -2.91
CA ARG A 30 -15.41 -16.34 -1.71
C ARG A 30 -15.20 -17.57 -0.82
N GLY A 31 -14.39 -17.43 0.22
CA GLY A 31 -14.28 -18.44 1.28
C GLY A 31 -15.40 -18.23 2.30
N GLU A 32 -15.75 -19.28 3.05
CA GLU A 32 -16.64 -19.14 4.21
C GLU A 32 -15.96 -18.19 5.22
N GLY A 33 -16.45 -16.96 5.34
CA GLY A 33 -15.99 -15.96 6.33
C GLY A 33 -15.14 -14.80 5.83
N GLY A 34 -14.81 -14.70 4.52
CA GLY A 34 -13.99 -13.57 4.03
C GLY A 34 -13.88 -13.42 2.52
N VAL A 35 -13.31 -12.29 2.09
CA VAL A 35 -13.05 -11.92 0.69
C VAL A 35 -11.56 -11.64 0.50
N ARG A 36 -10.90 -12.44 -0.35
CA ARG A 36 -9.52 -12.19 -0.79
C ARG A 36 -9.51 -11.38 -2.08
N SER A 37 -8.63 -10.41 -2.18
CA SER A 37 -8.41 -9.56 -3.36
C SER A 37 -6.93 -9.19 -3.50
N GLU A 38 -6.53 -8.72 -4.68
CA GLU A 38 -5.16 -8.29 -4.95
C GLU A 38 -5.15 -6.85 -5.42
N LEU A 39 -4.37 -5.99 -4.77
CA LEU A 39 -4.18 -4.61 -5.20
C LEU A 39 -2.86 -4.51 -5.97
N ILE A 40 -2.91 -3.94 -7.18
CA ILE A 40 -1.74 -3.68 -8.01
C ILE A 40 -1.37 -2.20 -7.91
N VAL A 41 -0.16 -1.92 -7.46
CA VAL A 41 0.42 -0.57 -7.41
C VAL A 41 1.42 -0.42 -8.55
N GLU A 42 1.13 0.50 -9.47
CA GLU A 42 2.09 0.89 -10.50
C GLU A 42 3.15 1.80 -9.89
N SER A 43 4.33 1.21 -9.61
CA SER A 43 5.45 1.90 -9.00
C SER A 43 6.41 2.47 -10.05
N GLY A 44 6.91 3.67 -9.80
CA GLY A 44 8.05 4.27 -10.52
C GLY A 44 9.42 3.83 -9.97
N GLY A 45 9.45 2.91 -9.01
CA GLY A 45 10.62 2.53 -8.22
C GLY A 45 10.55 3.19 -6.84
N ARG A 46 11.73 3.46 -6.27
CA ARG A 46 11.87 3.91 -4.88
C ARG A 46 10.98 5.11 -4.56
N GLY A 47 10.03 4.94 -3.64
CA GLY A 47 9.03 5.96 -3.32
C GLY A 47 7.95 5.48 -2.36
N LEU A 48 6.99 6.36 -2.09
CA LEU A 48 5.82 6.09 -1.26
C LEU A 48 4.56 6.22 -2.11
N TYR A 49 3.61 5.29 -1.95
CA TYR A 49 2.39 5.23 -2.76
C TYR A 49 1.16 5.06 -1.86
N ASP A 50 0.26 6.05 -1.85
CA ASP A 50 -1.02 5.97 -1.12
C ASP A 50 -1.97 4.94 -1.77
N ILE A 51 -2.37 3.94 -1.00
CA ILE A 51 -3.29 2.88 -1.40
C ILE A 51 -4.62 2.91 -0.62
N THR A 52 -4.86 3.97 0.16
CA THR A 52 -6.02 4.11 1.06
C THR A 52 -7.34 4.07 0.30
N THR A 53 -7.43 4.78 -0.83
CA THR A 53 -8.67 4.86 -1.62
C THR A 53 -9.06 3.50 -2.18
N GLN A 54 -8.07 2.74 -2.63
CA GLN A 54 -8.22 1.42 -3.22
C GLN A 54 -8.63 0.41 -2.15
N LEU A 55 -8.02 0.47 -0.95
CA LEU A 55 -8.47 -0.36 0.17
C LEU A 55 -9.92 -0.03 0.58
N ARG A 56 -10.30 1.26 0.64
CA ARG A 56 -11.69 1.67 0.90
C ARG A 56 -12.66 1.07 -0.11
N GLN A 57 -12.29 1.06 -1.39
CA GLN A 57 -13.11 0.47 -2.45
C GLN A 57 -13.22 -1.04 -2.31
N LEU A 58 -12.13 -1.74 -1.99
CA LEU A 58 -12.14 -3.19 -1.72
C LEU A 58 -13.02 -3.55 -0.53
N VAL A 59 -12.88 -2.85 0.60
CA VAL A 59 -13.71 -3.07 1.80
C VAL A 59 -15.19 -2.79 1.51
N ARG A 60 -15.51 -1.70 0.82
CA ARG A 60 -16.91 -1.41 0.40
C ARG A 60 -17.47 -2.50 -0.51
N ALA A 61 -16.68 -2.99 -1.46
CA ALA A 61 -17.09 -4.03 -2.40
C ALA A 61 -17.24 -5.42 -1.74
N SER A 62 -16.67 -5.63 -0.54
CA SER A 62 -16.88 -6.87 0.24
C SER A 62 -18.32 -7.01 0.75
N GLY A 63 -19.04 -5.89 0.92
CA GLY A 63 -20.38 -5.86 1.52
C GLY A 63 -20.42 -6.02 3.04
N LEU A 64 -19.26 -6.21 3.69
CA LEU A 64 -19.14 -6.31 5.14
C LEU A 64 -19.22 -4.92 5.78
N LYS A 65 -19.96 -4.81 6.90
CA LYS A 65 -20.12 -3.55 7.63
C LYS A 65 -19.08 -3.34 8.74
N ARG A 66 -18.58 -4.43 9.33
CA ARG A 66 -17.59 -4.41 10.42
C ARG A 66 -16.62 -5.56 10.20
N GLY A 67 -15.35 -5.35 10.51
CA GLY A 67 -14.36 -6.41 10.42
C GLY A 67 -12.93 -5.88 10.41
N VAL A 68 -12.05 -6.66 9.81
CA VAL A 68 -10.64 -6.32 9.58
C VAL A 68 -10.25 -6.54 8.13
N ALA A 69 -9.44 -5.63 7.59
CA ALA A 69 -8.73 -5.82 6.34
C ALA A 69 -7.25 -6.09 6.65
N ILE A 70 -6.79 -7.28 6.28
CA ILE A 70 -5.40 -7.71 6.42
C ILE A 70 -4.71 -7.44 5.08
N LEU A 71 -3.69 -6.60 5.08
CA LEU A 71 -2.88 -6.29 3.90
C LEU A 71 -1.53 -7.00 4.04
N TYR A 72 -1.01 -7.52 2.94
CA TYR A 72 0.32 -8.13 2.85
C TYR A 72 0.98 -7.78 1.52
N SER A 73 2.19 -7.21 1.57
CA SER A 73 3.00 -6.98 0.38
C SER A 73 3.85 -8.21 0.07
N GLU A 74 3.70 -8.75 -1.14
CA GLU A 74 4.44 -9.95 -1.56
C GLU A 74 5.89 -9.66 -1.96
N ASP A 75 6.18 -8.43 -2.38
CA ASP A 75 7.52 -8.03 -2.81
C ASP A 75 8.42 -7.80 -1.57
N PRO A 76 9.59 -8.45 -1.48
CA PRO A 76 10.44 -8.36 -0.30
C PRO A 76 11.12 -6.99 -0.13
N LEU A 77 10.98 -6.07 -1.08
CA LEU A 77 11.41 -4.68 -0.98
C LEU A 77 10.24 -3.68 -0.95
N CYS A 78 9.00 -4.15 -0.94
CA CYS A 78 7.83 -3.31 -0.71
C CYS A 78 7.28 -3.52 0.71
N ARG A 79 6.97 -2.43 1.41
CA ARG A 79 6.54 -2.46 2.81
C ARG A 79 5.34 -1.56 3.04
N LEU A 80 4.62 -1.82 4.13
CA LEU A 80 3.41 -1.11 4.49
C LEU A 80 3.67 -0.19 5.67
N VAL A 81 3.18 1.04 5.57
CA VAL A 81 3.26 2.05 6.63
C VAL A 81 1.97 2.87 6.67
N THR A 82 1.73 3.50 7.82
CA THR A 82 0.79 4.61 7.92
C THR A 82 1.56 5.92 8.06
N LEU A 83 1.19 6.92 7.27
CA LEU A 83 1.77 8.25 7.30
C LEU A 83 0.68 9.23 6.84
N GLU A 84 0.75 10.49 7.24
CA GLU A 84 0.09 11.56 6.51
C GLU A 84 0.72 11.68 5.11
N TYR A 85 -0.06 11.41 4.06
CA TYR A 85 0.43 11.51 2.69
C TYR A 85 0.48 12.97 2.22
N ASP A 86 1.43 13.70 2.80
CA ASP A 86 1.82 15.06 2.48
C ASP A 86 3.22 15.07 1.85
N ALA A 87 3.49 16.04 0.96
CA ALA A 87 4.75 16.08 0.21
C ALA A 87 5.99 16.19 1.11
N ASP A 88 5.92 17.02 2.16
CA ASP A 88 7.06 17.27 3.05
C ASP A 88 7.35 16.03 3.90
N LEU A 89 6.31 15.40 4.44
CA LEU A 89 6.44 14.18 5.24
C LEU A 89 6.89 12.97 4.41
N VAL A 90 6.46 12.90 3.15
CA VAL A 90 6.95 11.91 2.19
C VAL A 90 8.44 12.12 1.94
N GLU A 91 8.87 13.35 1.66
CA GLU A 91 10.28 13.69 1.44
C GLU A 91 11.15 13.38 2.67
N ASP A 92 10.67 13.73 3.86
CA ASP A 92 11.34 13.46 5.12
C ASP A 92 11.52 11.96 5.36
N LEU A 93 10.46 11.17 5.16
CA LEU A 93 10.53 9.71 5.29
C LEU A 93 11.51 9.12 4.28
N MET A 94 11.47 9.55 3.01
CA MET A 94 12.37 9.03 1.97
C MET A 94 13.83 9.43 2.23
N SER A 95 14.06 10.61 2.78
CA SER A 95 15.37 11.10 3.22
C SER A 95 15.90 10.30 4.40
N LEU A 96 15.06 10.04 5.42
CA LEU A 96 15.39 9.18 6.55
C LEU A 96 15.80 7.80 6.08
N ILE A 97 15.01 7.17 5.21
CA ILE A 97 15.32 5.84 4.65
C ILE A 97 16.65 5.87 3.88
N SER A 98 16.95 6.94 3.14
CA SER A 98 18.21 7.10 2.40
C SER A 98 19.43 7.25 3.31
N ASN A 99 19.24 7.80 4.49
CA ASN A 99 20.29 7.97 5.49
C ASN A 99 20.52 6.73 6.37
N LEU A 100 19.64 5.72 6.28
CA LEU A 100 19.90 4.43 6.92
C LEU A 100 21.11 3.76 6.24
N ASN A 101 22.24 3.72 6.95
CA ASN A 101 23.53 3.23 6.46
C ASN A 101 23.61 1.70 6.36
N ALA A 102 22.64 1.07 5.70
CA ALA A 102 22.60 -0.36 5.46
C ALA A 102 23.03 -0.66 4.02
N LYS A 103 24.05 -1.52 3.86
CA LYS A 103 24.54 -1.95 2.54
C LYS A 103 23.50 -2.75 1.75
N ASN A 104 22.61 -3.44 2.45
CA ASN A 104 21.63 -4.35 1.87
C ASN A 104 20.21 -3.77 2.06
N PRO A 105 19.45 -3.48 0.99
CA PRO A 105 18.13 -2.86 1.09
C PRO A 105 17.10 -3.73 1.81
N TYR A 106 17.29 -5.05 1.88
CA TYR A 106 16.43 -5.95 2.64
C TYR A 106 16.52 -5.71 4.15
N VAL A 107 17.66 -5.19 4.65
CA VAL A 107 17.79 -4.77 6.06
C VAL A 107 16.91 -3.55 6.33
N ILE A 108 16.93 -2.55 5.43
CA ILE A 108 16.03 -1.39 5.52
C ILE A 108 14.58 -1.84 5.45
N ALA A 109 14.25 -2.75 4.52
CA ALA A 109 12.91 -3.30 4.38
C ALA A 109 12.42 -4.00 5.66
N SER A 110 13.33 -4.60 6.45
CA SER A 110 12.97 -5.28 7.71
C SER A 110 12.53 -4.33 8.85
N ILE A 111 12.82 -3.04 8.74
CA ILE A 111 12.39 -2.02 9.71
C ILE A 111 10.88 -1.77 9.59
N PHE A 112 10.33 -1.91 8.38
CA PHE A 112 8.93 -1.71 8.09
C PHE A 112 8.19 -3.04 8.00
N GLN A 113 6.88 -3.02 8.24
CA GLN A 113 6.09 -4.25 8.29
C GLN A 113 5.71 -4.70 6.87
N PRO A 114 5.81 -6.00 6.53
CA PRO A 114 5.32 -6.52 5.26
C PRO A 114 3.79 -6.65 5.23
N SER A 115 3.16 -6.68 6.41
CA SER A 115 1.71 -6.79 6.59
C SER A 115 1.18 -5.77 7.58
N MET A 116 -0.09 -5.40 7.46
CA MET A 116 -0.79 -4.59 8.45
C MET A 116 -2.27 -4.98 8.52
N VAL A 117 -2.88 -4.75 9.68
CA VAL A 117 -4.30 -5.01 9.91
C VAL A 117 -5.01 -3.68 10.12
N ILE A 118 -6.02 -3.42 9.30
CA ILE A 118 -6.82 -2.19 9.36
C ILE A 118 -8.25 -2.57 9.76
N PRO A 119 -8.70 -2.22 10.97
CA PRO A 119 -10.08 -2.43 11.35
C PRO A 119 -11.01 -1.49 10.57
N PHE A 120 -12.24 -1.91 10.38
CA PHE A 120 -13.26 -1.10 9.70
C PHE A 120 -14.63 -1.27 10.35
N GLU A 121 -15.40 -0.19 10.34
CA GLU A 121 -16.82 -0.12 10.71
C GLU A 121 -17.47 0.96 9.85
N GLU A 122 -18.27 0.54 8.85
CA GLU A 122 -18.86 1.40 7.80
C GLU A 122 -17.83 2.24 7.00
N GLY A 123 -16.55 2.04 7.26
CA GLY A 123 -15.39 2.72 6.70
C GLY A 123 -14.12 2.27 7.44
N LEU A 124 -12.95 2.55 6.87
CA LEU A 124 -11.68 2.22 7.52
C LEU A 124 -11.51 3.05 8.80
N LEU A 125 -11.10 2.41 9.88
CA LEU A 125 -10.74 3.10 11.13
C LEU A 125 -9.28 3.55 11.03
N LEU A 126 -9.09 4.81 10.66
CA LEU A 126 -7.80 5.50 10.54
C LEU A 126 -7.90 6.85 11.25
N GLY A 127 -6.77 7.34 11.78
CA GLY A 127 -6.68 8.72 12.25
C GLY A 127 -6.87 9.72 11.10
N SER A 128 -7.26 10.96 11.42
CA SER A 128 -7.54 12.03 10.43
C SER A 128 -6.38 12.29 9.46
N PHE A 129 -5.14 12.05 9.93
CA PHE A 129 -3.90 12.24 9.20
C PHE A 129 -3.17 10.90 8.96
N GLN A 130 -3.92 9.80 8.84
CA GLN A 130 -3.34 8.49 8.51
C GLN A 130 -3.85 8.00 7.15
N GLN A 131 -2.91 7.85 6.23
CA GLN A 131 -3.08 7.12 4.98
C GLN A 131 -2.27 5.83 5.04
N ILE A 132 -2.78 4.81 4.36
CA ILE A 132 -2.11 3.52 4.20
C ILE A 132 -1.27 3.59 2.94
N CYS A 133 0.03 3.39 3.09
CA CYS A 133 0.98 3.60 2.02
C CYS A 133 1.86 2.36 1.79
N LEU A 134 2.18 2.11 0.52
CA LEU A 134 3.22 1.19 0.12
C LEU A 134 4.55 1.96 -0.01
N VAL A 135 5.55 1.60 0.78
CA VAL A 135 6.94 1.99 0.58
C VAL A 135 7.53 1.03 -0.43
N ASP A 136 7.97 1.52 -1.60
CA ASP A 136 8.76 0.73 -2.53
C ASP A 136 10.24 1.10 -2.37
N LEU A 137 11.11 0.10 -2.14
CA LEU A 137 12.55 0.27 -2.05
C LEU A 137 13.28 -0.24 -3.30
N ASN A 138 12.56 -0.74 -4.31
CA ASN A 138 13.15 -1.16 -5.59
C ASN A 138 13.69 0.03 -6.37
N GLU A 139 14.80 -0.16 -7.10
CA GLU A 139 15.37 0.91 -7.94
C GLU A 139 14.55 1.15 -9.21
N SER A 140 14.01 0.09 -9.82
CA SER A 140 13.20 0.16 -11.03
C SER A 140 11.71 0.18 -10.72
N GLY A 141 10.94 0.84 -11.58
CA GLY A 141 9.48 0.75 -11.56
C GLY A 141 8.94 -0.63 -11.94
N GLY A 142 7.64 -0.81 -11.73
CA GLY A 142 6.91 -2.04 -12.03
C GLY A 142 5.62 -2.16 -11.23
N ALA A 143 4.82 -3.17 -11.59
CA ALA A 143 3.61 -3.53 -10.87
C ALA A 143 3.95 -4.25 -9.55
N ARG A 144 3.55 -3.67 -8.42
CA ARG A 144 3.70 -4.24 -7.07
C ARG A 144 2.39 -4.82 -6.59
N LYS A 145 2.41 -6.04 -6.05
CA LYS A 145 1.21 -6.69 -5.53
C LYS A 145 1.11 -6.53 -4.01
N VAL A 146 -0.07 -6.11 -3.57
CA VAL A 146 -0.50 -6.15 -2.17
C VAL A 146 -1.74 -7.05 -2.08
N VAL A 147 -1.63 -8.18 -1.41
CA VAL A 147 -2.77 -9.05 -1.10
C VAL A 147 -3.60 -8.39 -0.01
N VAL A 148 -4.92 -8.43 -0.16
CA VAL A 148 -5.87 -7.93 0.83
C VAL A 148 -6.86 -9.05 1.15
N GLU A 149 -7.00 -9.35 2.43
CA GLU A 149 -7.99 -10.29 2.95
C GLU A 149 -8.92 -9.54 3.90
N VAL A 150 -10.22 -9.52 3.57
CA VAL A 150 -11.25 -8.86 4.36
C VAL A 150 -12.07 -9.92 5.09
N ILE A 151 -12.15 -9.83 6.41
CA ILE A 151 -12.85 -10.77 7.30
C ILE A 151 -13.81 -9.98 8.18
N GLY A 152 -15.05 -10.44 8.36
CA GLY A 152 -16.06 -9.77 9.17
C GLY A 152 -17.47 -10.33 9.01
#